data_AF-A0A8K0IM88-F1
#
_entry.id   AF-A0A8K0IM88-F1
#
_cell.length_a   1.000
_cell.length_b   1.000
_cell.length_c   1.000
_cell.angle_alpha   90.00
_cell.angle_beta   90.00
_cell.angle_gamma   90.00
#
_symmetry.space_group_name_H-M   'P 1'
#
loop_
_entity.id
_entity.type
_entity.pdbx_description
1 polymer ?
#
loop_
_entity_poly.entity_id
_entity_poly.type
_entity_poly.pdbx_seq_one_letter_code
_entity_poly.pdbx_strand_id
1 'polypeptide(L)'
;MASAADLIQRRQRSEFQSNIKDTLSATLKGNPDLIPSVLTLALNDAMTYDKATKSGGPNGSISLRYELHILGSLKYFILGLILVRPENSGLSAALNLLVEAKKEIDSYSKGGPISFADLIQFAAQAAVKKTFLDSAIRKCGGNEEKGRLLYTAYGSNGQLAVMSAFLGPDQLATEKHLASDPEVLPWVEKYQRSRETVSQTDYEVDLITTLTKLSSLGQQINYEAYTYPVKKIELSKLKLSLGARKED
;
A
#
# COMPACT_ATOMS: atom_id res chain seq x y z
N MET A 1 17.10 16.75 -17.46
CA MET A 1 16.79 17.73 -16.40
C MET A 1 15.30 17.64 -16.09
N ALA A 2 14.86 17.79 -14.85
CA ALA A 2 13.42 17.91 -14.53
C ALA A 2 12.91 19.32 -14.89
N SER A 3 11.68 19.45 -15.36
CA SER A 3 11.06 20.77 -15.62
C SER A 3 10.42 21.32 -14.35
N ALA A 4 10.16 22.64 -14.31
CA ALA A 4 9.46 23.25 -13.18
C ALA A 4 8.02 22.69 -12.99
N ALA A 5 7.36 22.25 -14.07
CA ALA A 5 6.06 21.59 -13.99
C ALA A 5 6.17 20.20 -13.36
N ASP A 6 7.12 19.38 -13.82
CA ASP A 6 7.42 18.05 -13.28
C ASP A 6 7.77 18.11 -11.78
N LEU A 7 8.58 19.08 -11.35
CA LEU A 7 8.89 19.30 -9.93
C LEU A 7 7.65 19.61 -9.08
N ILE A 8 6.71 20.42 -9.57
CA ILE A 8 5.46 20.71 -8.83
C ILE A 8 4.54 19.48 -8.81
N GLN A 9 4.41 18.77 -9.93
CA GLN A 9 3.64 17.52 -10.01
C GLN A 9 4.19 16.45 -9.07
N ARG A 10 5.53 16.27 -9.00
CA ARG A 10 6.19 15.41 -8.00
C ARG A 10 5.79 15.81 -6.59
N ARG A 11 5.86 17.10 -6.24
CA ARG A 11 5.47 17.60 -4.91
C ARG A 11 4.00 17.30 -4.60
N GLN A 12 3.07 17.58 -5.53
CA GLN A 12 1.64 17.30 -5.35
C GLN A 12 1.37 15.82 -5.05
N ARG A 13 1.99 14.92 -5.83
CA ARG A 13 1.89 13.46 -5.61
C ARG A 13 2.53 13.05 -4.27
N SER A 14 3.67 13.61 -3.89
CA SER A 14 4.33 13.32 -2.60
C SER A 14 3.51 13.77 -1.40
N GLU A 15 2.87 14.93 -1.44
CA GLU A 15 1.95 15.40 -0.39
C GLU A 15 0.76 14.44 -0.27
N PHE A 16 0.09 14.11 -1.38
CA PHE A 16 -1.05 13.18 -1.38
C PHE A 16 -0.66 11.78 -0.89
N GLN A 17 0.50 11.26 -1.32
CA GLN A 17 1.04 9.97 -0.91
C GLN A 17 1.50 9.94 0.55
N SER A 18 1.78 11.08 1.19
CA SER A 18 1.99 11.12 2.65
C SER A 18 0.65 10.88 3.34
N ASN A 19 -0.35 11.72 3.05
CA ASN A 19 -1.68 11.61 3.66
C ASN A 19 -2.27 10.20 3.50
N ILE A 20 -2.16 9.58 2.32
CA ILE A 20 -2.59 8.19 2.09
C ILE A 20 -1.93 7.20 3.07
N LYS A 21 -0.61 7.31 3.30
CA LYS A 21 0.11 6.43 4.25
C LYS A 21 -0.33 6.68 5.69
N ASP A 22 -0.55 7.93 6.06
CA ASP A 22 -0.98 8.32 7.41
C ASP A 22 -2.38 7.75 7.71
N THR A 23 -3.35 7.96 6.80
CA THR A 23 -4.72 7.40 6.87
C THR A 23 -4.74 5.88 6.91
N LEU A 24 -3.97 5.21 6.05
CA LEU A 24 -3.89 3.74 6.02
C LEU A 24 -3.16 3.18 7.25
N SER A 25 -2.15 3.89 7.79
CA SER A 25 -1.45 3.48 9.01
C SER A 25 -2.37 3.58 10.23
N ALA A 26 -3.17 4.65 10.35
CA ALA A 26 -4.17 4.78 11.40
C ALA A 26 -5.26 3.69 11.29
N THR A 27 -5.80 3.52 10.08
CA THR A 27 -6.82 2.50 9.76
C THR A 27 -6.38 1.09 10.12
N LEU A 28 -5.16 0.68 9.72
CA LEU A 28 -4.60 -0.64 10.03
C LEU A 28 -4.16 -0.78 11.50
N LYS A 29 -3.75 0.30 12.18
CA LYS A 29 -3.52 0.26 13.63
C LYS A 29 -4.80 -0.06 14.40
N GLY A 30 -5.95 0.46 13.95
CA GLY A 30 -7.26 0.15 14.53
C GLY A 30 -7.79 -1.24 14.20
N ASN A 31 -7.24 -1.93 13.19
CA ASN A 31 -7.76 -3.19 12.66
C ASN A 31 -6.64 -4.23 12.42
N PRO A 32 -5.87 -4.61 13.47
CA PRO A 32 -4.69 -5.47 13.30
C PRO A 32 -5.03 -6.85 12.73
N ASP A 33 -6.18 -7.42 13.06
CA ASP A 33 -6.60 -8.76 12.62
C ASP A 33 -6.88 -8.84 11.11
N LEU A 34 -7.09 -7.69 10.45
CA LEU A 34 -7.32 -7.59 9.01
C LEU A 34 -6.01 -7.41 8.20
N ILE A 35 -4.85 -7.27 8.86
CA ILE A 35 -3.54 -7.13 8.20
C ILE A 35 -3.24 -8.30 7.24
N PRO A 36 -3.40 -9.59 7.61
CA PRO A 36 -3.18 -10.70 6.68
C PRO A 36 -4.11 -10.63 5.48
N SER A 37 -5.40 -10.32 5.68
CA SER A 37 -6.38 -10.23 4.61
C SER A 37 -6.11 -9.06 3.65
N VAL A 38 -5.57 -7.93 4.13
CA VAL A 38 -5.12 -6.82 3.27
C VAL A 38 -3.90 -7.23 2.42
N LEU A 39 -2.98 -8.00 2.99
CA LEU A 39 -1.84 -8.56 2.26
C LEU A 39 -2.28 -9.58 1.19
N THR A 40 -3.24 -10.45 1.52
CA THR A 40 -3.83 -11.41 0.57
C THR A 40 -4.64 -10.72 -0.54
N LEU A 41 -5.38 -9.64 -0.26
CA LEU A 41 -6.07 -8.85 -1.31
C LEU A 41 -5.09 -8.35 -2.38
N ALA A 42 -3.96 -7.77 -1.97
CA ALA A 42 -2.97 -7.23 -2.89
C ALA A 42 -2.20 -8.31 -3.66
N LEU A 43 -1.93 -9.46 -3.02
CA LEU A 43 -1.37 -10.63 -3.69
C LEU A 43 -2.33 -11.17 -4.75
N ASN A 44 -3.60 -11.43 -4.38
CA ASN A 44 -4.56 -12.10 -5.26
C ASN A 44 -4.94 -11.26 -6.49
N ASP A 45 -5.01 -9.93 -6.36
CA ASP A 45 -5.21 -9.04 -7.52
C ASP A 45 -4.00 -9.10 -8.47
N ALA A 46 -2.78 -8.99 -7.94
CA ALA A 46 -1.54 -9.07 -8.72
C ALA A 46 -1.30 -10.43 -9.39
N MET A 47 -1.65 -11.53 -8.71
CA MET A 47 -1.49 -12.91 -9.20
C MET A 47 -2.45 -13.27 -10.35
N THR A 48 -3.37 -12.38 -10.74
CA THR A 48 -4.14 -12.54 -11.98
C THR A 48 -3.33 -12.30 -13.25
N TYR A 49 -2.09 -11.80 -13.16
CA TYR A 49 -1.30 -11.42 -14.34
C TYR A 49 -0.85 -12.61 -15.19
N ASP A 50 -1.35 -12.70 -16.42
CA ASP A 50 -0.81 -13.58 -17.45
C ASP A 50 0.11 -12.81 -18.42
N LYS A 51 1.33 -13.32 -18.57
CA LYS A 51 2.37 -12.78 -19.46
C LYS A 51 2.07 -13.01 -20.94
N ALA A 52 1.33 -14.06 -21.32
CA ALA A 52 1.07 -14.40 -22.72
C ALA A 52 0.03 -13.44 -23.34
N THR A 53 -1.11 -13.26 -22.68
CA THR A 53 -2.16 -12.30 -23.06
C THR A 53 -1.85 -10.86 -22.63
N LYS A 54 -0.92 -10.67 -21.67
CA LYS A 54 -0.64 -9.40 -20.98
C LYS A 54 -1.87 -8.82 -20.26
N SER A 55 -2.72 -9.69 -19.72
CA SER A 55 -3.95 -9.33 -19.01
C SER A 55 -3.83 -9.61 -17.50
N GLY A 56 -4.75 -9.06 -16.70
CA GLY A 56 -4.71 -9.14 -15.24
C GLY A 56 -3.69 -8.19 -14.58
N GLY A 57 -3.15 -8.60 -13.44
CA GLY A 57 -2.27 -7.80 -12.59
C GLY A 57 -3.01 -6.90 -11.59
N PRO A 58 -2.28 -6.08 -10.81
CA PRO A 58 -2.80 -5.23 -9.74
C PRO A 58 -3.57 -4.03 -10.33
N ASN A 59 -4.77 -4.27 -10.82
CA ASN A 59 -5.61 -3.31 -11.53
C ASN A 59 -6.93 -3.00 -10.77
N GLY A 60 -7.09 -3.54 -9.56
CA GLY A 60 -8.29 -3.40 -8.75
C GLY A 60 -9.42 -4.37 -9.13
N SER A 61 -9.18 -5.36 -10.00
CA SER A 61 -10.19 -6.35 -10.40
C SER A 61 -10.89 -7.02 -9.21
N ILE A 62 -10.16 -7.24 -8.12
CA ILE A 62 -10.67 -7.83 -6.89
C ILE A 62 -11.75 -6.97 -6.20
N SER A 63 -11.78 -5.64 -6.41
CA SER A 63 -12.80 -4.75 -5.83
C SER A 63 -14.04 -4.55 -6.72
N LEU A 64 -14.03 -4.98 -7.99
CA LEU A 64 -15.15 -4.79 -8.93
C LEU A 64 -16.49 -5.34 -8.42
N ARG A 65 -16.45 -6.33 -7.52
CA ARG A 65 -17.65 -6.91 -6.88
C ARG A 65 -18.29 -6.01 -5.83
N TYR A 66 -17.61 -4.96 -5.37
CA TYR A 66 -18.06 -4.08 -4.29
C TYR A 66 -18.71 -2.79 -4.80
N GLU A 67 -18.10 -2.10 -5.78
CA GLU A 67 -18.68 -0.87 -6.36
C GLU A 67 -20.09 -1.13 -6.91
N LEU A 68 -20.28 -2.25 -7.62
CA LEU A 68 -21.57 -2.59 -8.21
C LEU A 68 -22.63 -3.01 -7.19
N HIS A 69 -22.25 -3.47 -5.99
CA HIS A 69 -23.22 -3.74 -4.92
C HIS A 69 -23.74 -2.44 -4.30
N ILE A 70 -22.85 -1.45 -4.10
CA ILE A 70 -23.18 -0.11 -3.59
C ILE A 70 -24.04 0.66 -4.61
N LEU A 71 -23.83 0.45 -5.91
CA LEU A 71 -24.58 1.10 -7.00
C LEU A 71 -25.93 0.44 -7.35
N GLY A 72 -26.35 -0.60 -6.62
CA GLY A 72 -27.71 -1.18 -6.70
C GLY A 72 -28.13 -1.77 -8.07
N SER A 73 -27.19 -1.99 -8.98
CA SER A 73 -27.52 -2.31 -10.39
C SER A 73 -27.64 -3.81 -10.65
N LEU A 74 -28.88 -4.29 -10.73
CA LEU A 74 -29.24 -5.70 -10.97
C LEU A 74 -28.59 -6.33 -12.21
N LYS A 75 -28.17 -5.50 -13.19
CA LYS A 75 -27.67 -5.91 -14.51
C LYS A 75 -26.36 -6.72 -14.48
N TYR A 76 -25.66 -6.78 -13.35
CA TYR A 76 -24.31 -7.35 -13.24
C TYR A 76 -24.16 -8.48 -12.20
N PHE A 77 -25.27 -9.03 -11.69
CA PHE A 77 -25.26 -10.18 -10.77
C PHE A 77 -24.44 -11.39 -11.30
N ILE A 78 -24.31 -11.50 -12.63
CA ILE A 78 -23.55 -12.56 -13.33
C ILE A 78 -22.05 -12.21 -13.51
N LEU A 79 -21.69 -10.93 -13.61
CA LEU A 79 -20.30 -10.51 -13.82
C LEU A 79 -19.49 -10.48 -12.52
N GLY A 80 -20.18 -10.33 -11.38
CA GLY A 80 -19.56 -10.25 -10.07
C GLY A 80 -19.15 -11.61 -9.47
N LEU A 81 -18.07 -12.23 -9.96
CA LEU A 81 -17.59 -13.53 -9.44
C LEU A 81 -16.22 -13.55 -8.76
N ILE A 82 -15.38 -12.50 -8.89
CA ILE A 82 -13.98 -12.54 -8.41
C ILE A 82 -13.89 -12.77 -6.88
N LEU A 83 -14.68 -12.07 -6.07
CA LEU A 83 -14.79 -12.30 -4.61
C LEU A 83 -15.69 -13.49 -4.22
N VAL A 84 -16.12 -14.33 -5.15
CA VAL A 84 -16.75 -15.65 -4.85
C VAL A 84 -15.78 -16.80 -5.05
N ARG A 85 -14.67 -16.56 -5.77
CA ARG A 85 -13.67 -17.61 -5.99
C ARG A 85 -13.03 -18.05 -4.65
N PRO A 86 -12.71 -19.33 -4.45
CA PRO A 86 -12.24 -19.85 -3.16
C PRO A 86 -11.02 -19.11 -2.60
N GLU A 87 -10.08 -18.69 -3.47
CA GLU A 87 -8.87 -17.97 -3.08
C GLU A 87 -9.14 -16.59 -2.44
N ASN A 88 -10.33 -16.02 -2.67
CA ASN A 88 -10.74 -14.71 -2.15
C ASN A 88 -11.73 -14.80 -0.97
N SER A 89 -11.93 -16.00 -0.40
CA SER A 89 -12.80 -16.20 0.76
C SER A 89 -12.30 -15.42 1.99
N GLY A 90 -13.23 -14.89 2.79
CA GLY A 90 -12.93 -14.12 4.01
C GLY A 90 -12.46 -12.67 3.79
N LEU A 91 -12.05 -12.28 2.58
CA LEU A 91 -11.43 -10.97 2.32
C LEU A 91 -12.39 -9.76 2.38
N SER A 92 -13.70 -9.99 2.45
CA SER A 92 -14.72 -8.92 2.45
C SER A 92 -14.57 -7.91 3.60
N ALA A 93 -14.11 -8.34 4.78
CA ALA A 93 -13.91 -7.44 5.92
C ALA A 93 -12.74 -6.46 5.67
N ALA A 94 -11.64 -6.95 5.10
CA ALA A 94 -10.53 -6.11 4.67
C ALA A 94 -10.93 -5.18 3.52
N LEU A 95 -11.75 -5.65 2.57
CA LEU A 95 -12.20 -4.78 1.48
C LEU A 95 -13.19 -3.70 1.95
N ASN A 96 -14.09 -3.99 2.90
CA ASN A 96 -14.88 -2.96 3.59
C ASN A 96 -13.98 -1.88 4.18
N LEU A 97 -12.92 -2.29 4.91
CA LEU A 97 -11.96 -1.37 5.53
C LEU A 97 -11.29 -0.45 4.50
N LEU A 98 -10.90 -1.00 3.34
CA LEU A 98 -10.35 -0.19 2.24
C LEU A 98 -11.38 0.72 1.60
N VAL A 99 -12.65 0.29 1.46
CA VAL A 99 -13.74 1.15 0.93
C VAL A 99 -13.99 2.36 1.82
N GLU A 100 -13.98 2.21 3.15
CA GLU A 100 -14.13 3.36 4.05
C GLU A 100 -12.90 4.27 4.02
N ALA A 101 -11.69 3.72 4.09
CA ALA A 101 -10.45 4.49 3.94
C ALA A 101 -10.38 5.24 2.60
N LYS A 102 -10.94 4.66 1.52
CA LYS A 102 -11.05 5.32 0.22
C LYS A 102 -11.91 6.58 0.27
N LYS A 103 -13.05 6.55 0.96
CA LYS A 103 -13.93 7.74 1.10
C LYS A 103 -13.20 8.89 1.79
N GLU A 104 -12.41 8.57 2.82
CA GLU A 104 -11.57 9.55 3.50
C GLU A 104 -10.48 10.10 2.56
N ILE A 105 -9.73 9.23 1.88
CA ILE A 105 -8.69 9.62 0.91
C ILE A 105 -9.24 10.49 -0.24
N ASP A 106 -10.39 10.11 -0.80
CA ASP A 106 -11.05 10.86 -1.85
C ASP A 106 -11.52 12.24 -1.36
N SER A 107 -11.97 12.35 -0.10
CA SER A 107 -12.48 13.62 0.46
C SER A 107 -11.45 14.74 0.56
N TYR A 108 -10.16 14.41 0.75
CA TYR A 108 -9.07 15.38 0.77
C TYR A 108 -8.24 15.40 -0.52
N SER A 109 -8.57 14.57 -1.52
CA SER A 109 -7.85 14.57 -2.79
C SER A 109 -8.13 15.83 -3.61
N LYS A 110 -7.06 16.40 -4.16
CA LYS A 110 -7.11 17.57 -5.07
C LYS A 110 -6.99 17.18 -6.53
N GLY A 111 -6.61 15.93 -6.83
CA GLY A 111 -6.28 15.41 -8.16
C GLY A 111 -7.23 14.32 -8.67
N GLY A 112 -8.43 14.23 -8.11
CA GLY A 112 -9.40 13.15 -8.39
C GLY A 112 -9.32 11.98 -7.40
N PRO A 113 -10.32 11.08 -7.40
CA PRO A 113 -10.39 9.96 -6.47
C PRO A 113 -9.24 8.96 -6.70
N ILE A 114 -8.75 8.32 -5.64
CA ILE A 114 -7.71 7.29 -5.77
C ILE A 114 -8.25 6.05 -6.52
N SER A 115 -7.43 5.40 -7.34
CA SER A 115 -7.81 4.14 -7.96
C SER A 115 -7.85 3.00 -6.92
N PHE A 116 -8.70 1.99 -7.13
CA PHE A 116 -8.67 0.79 -6.26
C PHE A 116 -7.36 0.02 -6.38
N ALA A 117 -6.71 0.04 -7.54
CA ALA A 117 -5.38 -0.55 -7.76
C ALA A 117 -4.34 0.07 -6.81
N ASP A 118 -4.18 1.40 -6.87
CA ASP A 118 -3.23 2.15 -6.02
C ASP A 118 -3.56 1.97 -4.54
N LEU A 119 -4.85 2.06 -4.17
CA LEU A 119 -5.33 1.90 -2.80
C LEU A 119 -4.94 0.54 -2.20
N ILE A 120 -5.18 -0.56 -2.94
CA ILE A 120 -4.88 -1.92 -2.48
C ILE A 120 -3.36 -2.10 -2.28
N GLN A 121 -2.54 -1.60 -3.22
CA GLN A 121 -1.09 -1.72 -3.12
C GLN A 121 -0.48 -0.78 -2.04
N PHE A 122 -1.04 0.41 -1.82
CA PHE A 122 -0.66 1.25 -0.67
C PHE A 122 -1.10 0.64 0.67
N ALA A 123 -2.26 -0.01 0.73
CA ALA A 123 -2.72 -0.70 1.93
C ALA A 123 -1.81 -1.89 2.27
N ALA A 124 -1.37 -2.66 1.27
CA ALA A 124 -0.36 -3.70 1.47
C ALA A 124 1.01 -3.13 1.90
N GLN A 125 1.44 -1.99 1.35
CA GLN A 125 2.64 -1.30 1.84
C GLN A 125 2.50 -0.90 3.32
N ALA A 126 1.36 -0.35 3.73
CA ALA A 126 1.12 0.03 5.12
C ALA A 126 1.02 -1.21 6.06
N ALA A 127 0.42 -2.31 5.58
CA ALA A 127 0.33 -3.59 6.29
C ALA A 127 1.73 -4.21 6.52
N VAL A 128 2.59 -4.25 5.51
CA VAL A 128 4.00 -4.67 5.63
C VAL A 128 4.75 -3.81 6.66
N LYS A 129 4.58 -2.48 6.61
CA LYS A 129 5.23 -1.58 7.57
C LYS A 129 4.76 -1.80 9.01
N LYS A 130 3.51 -2.21 9.20
CA LYS A 130 2.96 -2.57 10.51
C LYS A 130 3.55 -3.87 11.05
N THR A 131 3.70 -4.93 10.25
CA THR A 131 4.33 -6.18 10.73
C THR A 131 5.82 -6.01 11.07
N PHE A 132 6.54 -5.13 10.37
CA PHE A 132 7.92 -4.76 10.70
C PHE A 132 7.99 -4.03 12.05
N LEU A 133 7.14 -3.01 12.24
CA LEU A 133 7.03 -2.27 13.50
C LEU A 133 6.67 -3.19 14.66
N ASP A 134 5.72 -4.12 14.48
CA ASP A 134 5.34 -5.09 15.51
C ASP A 134 6.49 -6.04 15.87
N SER A 135 7.31 -6.44 14.88
CA SER A 135 8.54 -7.21 15.14
C SER A 135 9.55 -6.42 15.94
N ALA A 136 9.73 -5.12 15.64
CA ALA A 136 10.61 -4.24 16.40
C ALA A 136 10.13 -4.01 17.84
N ILE A 137 8.82 -3.78 18.05
CA ILE A 137 8.20 -3.64 19.38
C ILE A 137 8.38 -4.94 20.19
N ARG A 138 8.15 -6.10 19.58
CA ARG A 138 8.39 -7.42 20.19
C ARG A 138 9.86 -7.61 20.58
N LYS A 139 10.81 -7.24 19.71
CA LYS A 139 12.26 -7.27 20.00
C LYS A 139 12.67 -6.31 21.11
N CYS A 140 11.95 -5.20 21.29
CA CYS A 140 12.09 -4.29 22.42
C CYS A 140 11.28 -4.72 23.68
N GLY A 141 10.87 -5.99 23.78
CA GLY A 141 10.18 -6.54 24.95
C GLY A 141 8.76 -6.00 25.13
N GLY A 142 8.09 -5.59 24.05
CA GLY A 142 6.76 -4.99 24.07
C GLY A 142 6.76 -3.46 24.29
N ASN A 143 7.92 -2.82 24.45
CA ASN A 143 7.99 -1.38 24.61
C ASN A 143 7.75 -0.65 23.27
N GLU A 144 6.59 -0.01 23.11
CA GLU A 144 6.20 0.70 21.89
C GLU A 144 7.19 1.80 21.47
N GLU A 145 7.71 2.59 22.41
CA GLU A 145 8.57 3.73 22.13
C GLU A 145 9.93 3.28 21.56
N LYS A 146 10.58 2.32 22.23
CA LYS A 146 11.82 1.70 21.76
C LYS A 146 11.62 0.93 20.46
N GLY A 147 10.49 0.24 20.31
CA GLY A 147 10.15 -0.46 19.06
C GLY A 147 9.97 0.48 17.88
N ARG A 148 9.31 1.62 18.07
CA ARG A 148 9.21 2.69 17.06
C ARG A 148 10.58 3.28 16.75
N LEU A 149 11.40 3.60 17.75
CA LEU A 149 12.76 4.11 17.55
C LEU A 149 13.64 3.13 16.75
N LEU A 150 13.60 1.84 17.09
CA LEU A 150 14.32 0.78 16.40
C LEU A 150 13.83 0.64 14.94
N TYR A 151 12.52 0.66 14.72
CA TYR A 151 11.94 0.62 13.38
C TYR A 151 12.26 1.88 12.55
N THR A 152 12.29 3.07 13.15
CA THR A 152 12.73 4.29 12.47
C THR A 152 14.22 4.25 12.09
N ALA A 153 15.06 3.58 12.89
CA ALA A 153 16.49 3.45 12.61
C ALA A 153 16.84 2.37 11.58
N TYR A 154 16.11 1.24 11.55
CA TYR A 154 16.48 0.05 10.76
C TYR A 154 15.41 -0.44 9.77
N GLY A 155 14.22 0.18 9.76
CA GLY A 155 13.10 -0.17 8.89
C GLY A 155 13.49 -0.10 7.42
N SER A 156 13.79 -1.24 6.82
CA SER A 156 14.49 -1.32 5.54
C SER A 156 13.51 -1.20 4.39
N ASN A 157 13.61 -0.14 3.60
CA ASN A 157 12.59 0.22 2.60
C ASN A 157 12.85 -0.38 1.17
N GLY A 158 13.54 -1.54 1.00
CA GLY A 158 13.66 -2.19 -0.33
C GLY A 158 14.70 -3.33 -0.60
N GLN A 159 14.24 -4.48 -1.16
CA GLN A 159 14.75 -5.39 -2.26
C GLN A 159 15.66 -6.66 -2.06
N LEU A 160 15.33 -7.99 -2.23
CA LEU A 160 14.14 -8.87 -2.51
C LEU A 160 14.33 -10.45 -2.28
N ALA A 161 13.41 -11.14 -1.55
CA ALA A 161 12.65 -12.41 -1.83
C ALA A 161 11.67 -13.01 -0.72
N VAL A 162 10.89 -12.22 0.07
CA VAL A 162 10.12 -12.65 1.28
C VAL A 162 8.60 -12.87 1.08
N MET A 163 8.17 -13.83 0.25
CA MET A 163 6.72 -14.02 0.03
C MET A 163 5.94 -14.70 1.18
N SER A 164 6.60 -15.22 2.22
CA SER A 164 5.91 -15.89 3.35
C SER A 164 5.01 -14.97 4.17
N ALA A 165 5.17 -13.65 4.07
CA ALA A 165 4.34 -12.68 4.79
C ALA A 165 2.92 -12.46 4.20
N PHE A 166 2.66 -12.89 2.96
CA PHE A 166 1.35 -12.68 2.29
C PHE A 166 0.39 -13.87 2.44
N LEU A 167 0.89 -15.01 2.91
CA LEU A 167 0.21 -16.31 2.85
C LEU A 167 -0.37 -16.69 4.22
N GLY A 168 -1.52 -16.09 4.54
CA GLY A 168 -2.35 -16.45 5.70
C GLY A 168 -1.94 -15.81 7.04
N PRO A 169 -2.71 -16.08 8.12
CA PRO A 169 -2.49 -15.47 9.44
C PRO A 169 -1.35 -16.11 10.25
N ASP A 170 -0.91 -17.31 9.89
CA ASP A 170 0.19 -18.03 10.58
C ASP A 170 1.40 -18.20 9.65
N GLN A 171 2.37 -17.29 9.82
CA GLN A 171 3.63 -17.31 9.08
C GLN A 171 4.45 -18.59 9.37
N LEU A 172 4.36 -19.17 10.57
CA LEU A 172 5.13 -20.37 10.94
C LEU A 172 4.54 -21.63 10.31
N ALA A 173 3.22 -21.77 10.27
CA ALA A 173 2.56 -22.86 9.53
C ALA A 173 2.86 -22.79 8.04
N THR A 174 2.77 -21.60 7.45
CA THR A 174 3.11 -21.34 6.03
C THR A 174 4.58 -21.65 5.74
N GLU A 175 5.52 -21.14 6.54
CA GLU A 175 6.95 -21.41 6.32
C GLU A 175 7.31 -22.88 6.56
N LYS A 176 6.65 -23.57 7.50
CA LYS A 176 6.78 -25.03 7.68
C LYS A 176 6.28 -25.82 6.47
N HIS A 177 5.24 -25.34 5.77
CA HIS A 177 4.80 -25.95 4.52
C HIS A 177 5.77 -25.65 3.37
N LEU A 178 6.22 -24.41 3.20
CA LEU A 178 7.21 -24.02 2.19
C LEU A 178 8.56 -24.75 2.37
N ALA A 179 8.98 -25.00 3.60
CA ALA A 179 10.17 -25.77 3.94
C ALA A 179 10.10 -27.26 3.56
N SER A 180 8.96 -27.77 3.08
CA SER A 180 8.86 -29.14 2.52
C SER A 180 9.32 -29.24 1.06
N ASP A 181 9.53 -28.10 0.38
CA ASP A 181 10.08 -28.03 -0.97
C ASP A 181 11.61 -27.74 -0.91
N PRO A 182 12.48 -28.62 -1.45
CA PRO A 182 13.93 -28.42 -1.46
C PRO A 182 14.42 -27.16 -2.20
N GLU A 183 13.69 -26.63 -3.18
CA GLU A 183 14.06 -25.40 -3.88
C GLU A 183 13.72 -24.15 -3.06
N VAL A 184 12.70 -24.24 -2.19
CA VAL A 184 12.20 -23.12 -1.37
C VAL A 184 12.84 -23.09 0.02
N LEU A 185 13.18 -24.26 0.58
CA LEU A 185 13.79 -24.41 1.91
C LEU A 185 14.98 -23.47 2.20
N PRO A 186 16.00 -23.30 1.32
CA PRO A 186 17.15 -22.42 1.60
C PRO A 186 16.74 -20.95 1.82
N TRP A 187 15.67 -20.50 1.15
CA TRP A 187 15.11 -19.16 1.29
C TRP A 187 14.34 -19.02 2.59
N VAL A 188 13.52 -20.01 2.96
CA VAL A 188 12.80 -20.04 4.25
C VAL A 188 13.79 -19.91 5.41
N GLU A 189 14.86 -20.71 5.41
CA GLU A 189 15.89 -20.64 6.43
C GLU A 189 16.63 -19.28 6.44
N LYS A 190 16.97 -18.72 5.27
CA LYS A 190 17.59 -17.37 5.16
C LYS A 190 16.72 -16.34 5.89
N TYR A 191 15.41 -16.40 5.69
CA TYR A 191 14.46 -15.44 6.25
C TYR A 191 14.14 -15.67 7.72
N GLN A 192 14.19 -16.90 8.20
CA GLN A 192 14.14 -17.20 9.64
C GLN A 192 15.38 -16.64 10.34
N ARG A 193 16.59 -17.00 9.88
CA ARG A 193 17.87 -16.46 10.41
C ARG A 193 17.91 -14.94 10.37
N SER A 194 17.43 -14.31 9.29
CA SER A 194 17.35 -12.85 9.21
C SER A 194 16.43 -12.26 10.28
N ARG A 195 15.22 -12.80 10.46
CA ARG A 195 14.27 -12.29 11.47
C ARG A 195 14.75 -12.43 12.91
N GLU A 196 15.62 -13.40 13.20
CA GLU A 196 16.28 -13.54 14.51
C GLU A 196 17.25 -12.38 14.80
N THR A 197 17.90 -11.80 13.78
CA THR A 197 18.73 -10.60 13.94
C THR A 197 17.91 -9.39 14.37
N VAL A 198 18.50 -8.45 15.11
CA VAL A 198 17.79 -7.26 15.63
C VAL A 198 17.13 -6.46 14.49
N SER A 199 17.92 -6.06 13.48
CA SER A 199 17.45 -5.23 12.37
C SER A 199 16.64 -5.98 11.32
N GLN A 200 16.70 -7.31 11.27
CA GLN A 200 16.03 -8.15 10.28
C GLN A 200 16.18 -7.66 8.82
N THR A 201 17.33 -7.04 8.53
CA THR A 201 17.56 -6.24 7.33
C THR A 201 17.33 -7.05 6.07
N ASP A 202 18.01 -8.19 5.91
CA ASP A 202 17.80 -9.11 4.79
C ASP A 202 16.31 -9.39 4.57
N TYR A 203 15.52 -9.73 5.60
CA TYR A 203 14.08 -10.01 5.49
C TYR A 203 13.23 -8.78 5.09
N GLU A 204 13.52 -7.60 5.64
CA GLU A 204 12.73 -6.39 5.38
C GLU A 204 13.00 -5.79 4.01
N VAL A 205 14.29 -5.70 3.66
CA VAL A 205 14.78 -5.57 2.29
C VAL A 205 14.04 -6.60 1.43
N ASP A 206 14.15 -7.86 1.79
CA ASP A 206 13.66 -8.94 0.95
C ASP A 206 12.13 -8.98 0.79
N LEU A 207 11.31 -8.28 1.57
CA LEU A 207 9.87 -8.19 1.26
C LEU A 207 9.60 -7.26 0.07
N ILE A 208 10.34 -6.17 -0.05
CA ILE A 208 9.79 -4.98 -0.71
C ILE A 208 9.88 -5.00 -2.25
N THR A 209 10.82 -5.64 -2.96
CA THR A 209 10.66 -5.72 -4.45
C THR A 209 9.69 -6.77 -4.98
N THR A 210 9.21 -7.76 -4.23
CA THR A 210 8.12 -8.62 -4.77
C THR A 210 6.87 -7.81 -4.62
N LEU A 211 6.65 -7.15 -3.48
CA LEU A 211 5.57 -6.17 -3.39
C LEU A 211 5.69 -5.11 -4.50
N THR A 212 6.87 -4.51 -4.73
CA THR A 212 7.06 -3.53 -5.81
C THR A 212 6.79 -4.13 -7.20
N LYS A 213 7.39 -5.28 -7.54
CA LYS A 213 7.23 -5.94 -8.85
C LYS A 213 5.79 -6.39 -9.07
N LEU A 214 5.17 -7.06 -8.10
CA LEU A 214 3.76 -7.46 -8.11
C LEU A 214 2.87 -6.24 -8.29
N SER A 215 3.07 -5.18 -7.51
CA SER A 215 2.27 -3.94 -7.52
C SER A 215 2.32 -3.15 -8.84
N SER A 216 3.20 -3.54 -9.77
CA SER A 216 3.25 -2.99 -11.13
C SER A 216 3.21 -4.05 -12.24
N LEU A 217 2.82 -5.31 -11.98
CA LEU A 217 2.79 -6.35 -13.01
C LEU A 217 1.81 -6.00 -14.14
N GLY A 218 2.33 -5.87 -15.36
CA GLY A 218 1.56 -5.48 -16.54
C GLY A 218 1.08 -4.02 -16.58
N GLN A 219 1.25 -3.26 -15.50
CA GLN A 219 0.71 -1.89 -15.40
C GLN A 219 1.59 -0.87 -16.11
N GLN A 220 0.96 0.12 -16.76
CA GLN A 220 1.63 1.32 -17.26
C GLN A 220 1.36 2.47 -16.30
N ILE A 221 2.38 2.91 -15.57
CA ILE A 221 2.24 3.94 -14.55
C ILE A 221 2.05 5.31 -15.22
N ASN A 222 0.87 5.91 -15.00
CA ASN A 222 0.59 7.30 -15.33
C ASN A 222 1.26 8.20 -14.28
N TYR A 223 2.37 8.85 -14.65
CA TYR A 223 3.11 9.71 -13.72
C TYR A 223 2.38 11.04 -13.46
N GLU A 224 1.48 11.46 -14.33
CA GLU A 224 0.67 12.67 -14.22
C GLU A 224 -0.58 12.46 -13.35
N ALA A 225 -0.87 11.22 -12.92
CA ALA A 225 -1.99 10.89 -12.04
C ALA A 225 -1.95 11.66 -10.71
N TYR A 226 -3.14 11.99 -10.21
CA TYR A 226 -3.37 12.74 -8.96
C TYR A 226 -2.73 14.15 -8.91
N THR A 227 -2.26 14.67 -10.04
CA THR A 227 -1.80 16.07 -10.17
C THR A 227 -2.99 17.01 -10.40
N TYR A 228 -2.81 18.30 -10.12
CA TYR A 228 -3.89 19.29 -10.21
C TYR A 228 -3.41 20.68 -10.65
N PRO A 229 -4.27 21.51 -11.29
CA PRO A 229 -3.86 22.83 -11.77
C PRO A 229 -3.30 23.74 -10.67
N VAL A 230 -2.07 24.22 -10.88
CA VAL A 230 -1.42 25.16 -9.98
C VAL A 230 -2.06 26.53 -10.12
N LYS A 231 -2.72 27.03 -9.06
CA LYS A 231 -3.19 28.43 -9.01
C LYS A 231 -1.99 29.38 -9.07
N LYS A 232 -1.73 29.95 -10.24
CA LYS A 232 -0.76 31.05 -10.39
C LYS A 232 -1.27 32.26 -9.61
N ILE A 233 -0.46 32.77 -8.69
CA ILE A 233 -0.75 34.03 -8.01
C ILE A 233 -0.46 35.16 -8.98
N GLU A 234 -1.50 35.83 -9.46
CA GLU A 234 -1.35 37.08 -10.21
C GLU A 234 -0.90 38.19 -9.26
N LEU A 235 0.41 38.44 -9.22
CA LEU A 235 1.01 39.49 -8.38
C LEU A 235 0.42 40.89 -8.68
N SER A 236 -0.04 41.12 -9.91
CA SER A 236 -0.77 42.31 -10.35
C SER A 236 -2.12 42.54 -9.64
N LYS A 237 -2.72 41.50 -9.05
CA LYS A 237 -3.98 41.57 -8.28
C LYS A 237 -3.75 41.69 -6.77
N LEU A 238 -2.52 41.50 -6.29
CA LEU A 238 -2.14 41.80 -4.91
C LEU A 238 -1.97 43.31 -4.75
N LYS A 239 -3.01 44.00 -4.29
CA LYS A 239 -2.87 45.36 -3.77
C LYS A 239 -1.91 45.33 -2.57
N LEU A 240 -0.66 45.76 -2.76
CA LEU A 240 0.18 46.13 -1.63
C LEU A 240 -0.49 47.31 -0.93
N SER A 241 -1.03 47.06 0.26
CA SER A 241 -1.32 48.08 1.24
C SER A 241 0.00 48.59 1.84
N LEU A 242 0.82 49.23 1.01
CA LEU A 242 1.89 50.12 1.47
C LEU A 242 1.19 51.30 2.14
N GLY A 243 0.88 51.13 3.42
CA GLY A 243 0.36 52.20 4.25
C GLY A 243 1.39 53.32 4.27
N ALA A 244 1.09 54.42 3.59
CA ALA A 244 1.92 55.60 3.63
C ALA A 244 2.01 56.04 5.09
N ARG A 245 3.21 55.90 5.68
CA ARG A 245 3.53 56.66 6.89
C ARG A 245 3.41 58.11 6.48
N LYS A 246 2.55 58.86 7.17
CA LYS A 246 2.75 60.30 7.22
C LYS A 246 4.09 60.52 7.91
N GLU A 247 4.89 61.39 7.34
CA GLU A 247 5.97 62.03 8.06
C GLU A 247 5.31 63.15 8.88
N ASP A 248 5.51 63.12 10.19
CA ASP A 248 5.07 64.13 11.16
C ASP A 248 6.24 65.08 11.48
#